data_AF-A0A8C1Y9K3-F1
#
_entry.id   AF-A0A8C1Y9K3-F1
#
_cell.length_a   1.000
_cell.length_b   1.000
_cell.length_c   1.000
_cell.angle_alpha   90.00
_cell.angle_beta   90.00
_cell.angle_gamma   90.00
#
_symmetry.space_group_name_H-M   'P 1'
#
loop_
_entity.id
_entity.type
_entity.pdbx_description
1 polymer ?
#
loop_
_entity_poly.entity_id
_entity_poly.type
_entity_poly.pdbx_seq_one_letter_code
_entity_poly.pdbx_strand_id
1 'polypeptide(L)'
;MRARPGMPPASRMTPQGPSMGPPGFGASPVSRPGMPVMDPSRKRPPPNQIQQVQQQNRNQHAKKKKMADKILPQRIRELVPESQAYMDLLAFERKLDQTIMRKRLDIQEALKRPIKTAVSKYEATKQKRKFSSFFKSLVIELDKDLYGPDNHLVEWHRTATTQETDGFQVKRPGDVGVRCTVLLMLDYQPPQFKLDPRLARLLGIHTQTRPVIIQALWQYVKTHKLQDPHEREFINCDKYLQQIFETQRMKFSEIPQRLHALLMPPEPIIINHVISVDPNDQKKTACYDIDVEVDDTLKTQMNSFLLSTASQQEIAGLDNKIHETIETINHLKTQREFMLSFARDPQGFINDWLQSQCRDLKTMTDVVGNPEEERRAEFYHQPWAQEAVCRYFYSKVQQRRQELEQALGIRNT
;
A
#
# COMPACT_ATOMS: atom_id res chain seq x y z
N MET A 1 22.40 51.55 45.36
CA MET A 1 21.53 52.61 44.78
C MET A 1 20.37 51.92 44.09
N ARG A 2 19.26 51.67 44.79
CA ARG A 2 17.96 52.40 44.80
C ARG A 2 17.19 52.38 43.46
N ALA A 3 15.90 52.07 43.58
CA ALA A 3 14.92 51.64 42.58
C ALA A 3 14.07 52.78 41.95
N ARG A 4 13.54 52.54 40.73
CA ARG A 4 12.26 52.96 40.06
C ARG A 4 11.76 54.44 40.18
N PRO A 5 10.68 54.89 39.48
CA PRO A 5 10.19 54.69 38.08
C PRO A 5 9.76 56.03 37.41
N GLY A 6 9.30 56.01 36.14
CA GLY A 6 8.60 57.16 35.53
C GLY A 6 7.90 56.84 34.19
N MET A 7 6.61 57.12 34.12
CA MET A 7 5.68 56.94 32.97
C MET A 7 5.28 58.33 32.39
N PRO A 8 4.34 58.48 31.42
CA PRO A 8 4.52 59.07 30.08
C PRO A 8 3.87 60.47 29.90
N PRO A 9 3.71 60.97 28.65
CA PRO A 9 2.49 61.73 28.35
C PRO A 9 1.71 61.34 27.07
N ALA A 10 0.38 61.44 27.25
CA ALA A 10 -0.79 61.60 26.36
C ALA A 10 -0.60 62.59 25.18
N SER A 11 -1.46 62.77 24.17
CA SER A 11 -2.65 62.13 23.58
C SER A 11 -3.04 63.04 22.40
N ARG A 12 -3.51 62.52 21.25
CA ARG A 12 -4.45 63.27 20.39
C ARG A 12 -5.30 62.31 19.54
N MET A 13 -6.61 62.50 19.63
CA MET A 13 -7.69 61.70 19.02
C MET A 13 -8.12 62.25 17.64
N THR A 14 -8.93 61.43 16.92
CA THR A 14 -10.15 61.74 16.10
C THR A 14 -10.11 61.19 14.64
N PRO A 15 -11.26 60.98 13.95
CA PRO A 15 -12.14 59.81 14.12
C PRO A 15 -12.49 59.10 12.78
N GLN A 16 -12.99 57.85 12.89
CA GLN A 16 -13.56 57.04 11.80
C GLN A 16 -15.02 57.43 11.49
N GLY A 17 -15.36 57.51 10.20
CA GLY A 17 -16.74 57.60 9.69
C GLY A 17 -16.96 56.61 8.52
N PRO A 18 -18.18 56.07 8.31
CA PRO A 18 -18.45 54.97 7.39
C PRO A 18 -18.83 55.44 5.97
N SER A 19 -18.55 54.60 4.97
CA SER A 19 -18.85 54.84 3.55
C SER A 19 -20.21 54.23 3.15
N MET A 20 -21.04 55.05 2.52
CA MET A 20 -22.39 54.77 2.01
C MET A 20 -22.36 54.04 0.66
N GLY A 21 -23.33 53.15 0.45
CA GLY A 21 -23.71 52.59 -0.87
C GLY A 21 -25.01 53.22 -1.41
N PRO A 22 -25.29 53.16 -2.73
CA PRO A 22 -26.42 53.85 -3.36
C PRO A 22 -27.73 53.02 -3.38
N PRO A 23 -28.89 53.66 -3.66
CA PRO A 23 -30.18 53.30 -3.09
C PRO A 23 -31.09 52.44 -3.99
N GLY A 24 -32.07 51.78 -3.35
CA GLY A 24 -33.08 50.94 -3.98
C GLY A 24 -34.35 51.67 -4.44
N PHE A 25 -35.17 50.94 -5.21
CA PHE A 25 -36.58 51.22 -5.48
C PHE A 25 -37.41 50.02 -5.00
N GLY A 26 -38.48 50.30 -4.24
CA GLY A 26 -39.36 49.29 -3.65
C GLY A 26 -40.73 49.20 -4.32
N ALA A 27 -41.47 48.14 -3.97
CA ALA A 27 -42.94 48.09 -3.94
C ALA A 27 -43.40 46.87 -3.10
N SER A 28 -44.44 47.05 -2.30
CA SER A 28 -45.00 46.08 -1.32
C SER A 28 -46.29 45.37 -1.88
N PRO A 29 -47.17 44.70 -1.08
CA PRO A 29 -47.33 43.23 -1.04
C PRO A 29 -48.77 42.70 -1.28
N VAL A 30 -48.98 41.40 -1.58
CA VAL A 30 -50.31 40.73 -1.45
C VAL A 30 -50.23 39.22 -1.12
N SER A 31 -50.80 38.84 0.04
CA SER A 31 -51.66 37.70 0.45
C SER A 31 -51.57 36.24 -0.09
N ARG A 32 -51.21 35.28 0.81
CA ARG A 32 -51.82 33.95 1.24
C ARG A 32 -52.49 32.97 0.23
N PRO A 33 -52.82 31.67 0.57
CA PRO A 33 -52.47 30.74 1.68
C PRO A 33 -52.25 29.22 1.30
N GLY A 34 -51.78 28.34 2.22
CA GLY A 34 -52.12 26.89 2.21
C GLY A 34 -51.10 25.84 2.73
N MET A 35 -51.33 25.37 3.97
CA MET A 35 -50.99 24.12 4.75
C MET A 35 -50.37 22.86 4.05
N PRO A 36 -49.85 21.81 4.77
CA PRO A 36 -49.73 21.59 6.22
C PRO A 36 -48.32 21.16 6.73
N VAL A 37 -48.24 21.08 8.07
CA VAL A 37 -47.12 20.66 8.93
C VAL A 37 -46.99 19.13 8.98
N MET A 38 -45.75 18.60 8.97
CA MET A 38 -45.40 17.24 9.42
C MET A 38 -44.03 17.22 10.13
N ASP A 39 -43.96 16.37 11.14
CA ASP A 39 -43.01 16.21 12.26
C ASP A 39 -41.55 15.86 11.88
N PRO A 40 -40.53 16.25 12.68
CA PRO A 40 -39.12 16.15 12.32
C PRO A 40 -38.45 14.87 12.82
N SER A 41 -38.23 13.88 11.95
CA SER A 41 -37.30 12.76 12.24
C SER A 41 -36.92 11.96 10.99
N ARG A 42 -35.90 12.42 10.26
CA ARG A 42 -34.95 11.59 9.44
C ARG A 42 -33.90 12.50 8.79
N LYS A 43 -32.82 12.80 9.50
CA LYS A 43 -31.62 13.41 8.90
C LYS A 43 -30.90 12.36 8.05
N ARG A 44 -30.96 12.51 6.72
CA ARG A 44 -29.96 11.94 5.79
C ARG A 44 -28.65 12.76 5.93
N PRO A 45 -27.46 12.15 5.95
CA PRO A 45 -26.23 12.92 5.87
C PRO A 45 -26.03 13.49 4.44
N PRO A 46 -25.46 14.69 4.28
CA PRO A 46 -25.17 15.26 2.97
C PRO A 46 -23.97 14.56 2.30
N PRO A 47 -23.95 14.44 0.96
CA PRO A 47 -22.83 13.86 0.23
C PRO A 47 -21.71 14.89 0.07
N ASN A 48 -20.97 15.18 1.15
CA ASN A 48 -19.77 16.00 1.11
C ASN A 48 -18.60 15.26 1.77
N GLN A 49 -18.06 14.23 1.10
CA GLN A 49 -16.77 13.65 1.50
C GLN A 49 -16.04 12.84 0.40
N ILE A 50 -16.27 13.13 -0.88
CA ILE A 50 -15.51 12.50 -1.99
C ILE A 50 -14.70 13.54 -2.79
N GLN A 51 -14.85 14.85 -2.54
CA GLN A 51 -14.20 15.88 -3.35
C GLN A 51 -12.93 16.52 -2.76
N GLN A 52 -12.38 15.97 -1.67
CA GLN A 52 -11.08 16.43 -1.12
C GLN A 52 -9.90 15.47 -1.36
N VAL A 53 -10.12 14.29 -1.96
CA VAL A 53 -9.00 13.36 -2.26
C VAL A 53 -8.48 13.55 -3.70
N GLN A 54 -9.17 14.30 -4.56
CA GLN A 54 -8.81 14.42 -5.98
C GLN A 54 -8.06 15.72 -6.35
N GLN A 55 -7.78 16.59 -5.39
CA GLN A 55 -7.02 17.83 -5.63
C GLN A 55 -5.57 17.80 -5.10
N GLN A 56 -5.16 16.71 -4.44
CA GLN A 56 -3.78 16.53 -3.99
C GLN A 56 -2.92 15.68 -4.95
N ASN A 57 -3.46 15.33 -6.13
CA ASN A 57 -2.77 14.47 -7.10
C ASN A 57 -2.44 15.15 -8.44
N ARG A 58 -2.57 16.48 -8.53
CA ARG A 58 -2.26 17.24 -9.76
C ARG A 58 -0.85 17.85 -9.80
N ASN A 59 -0.12 17.79 -8.68
CA ASN A 59 1.29 18.23 -8.59
C ASN A 59 2.33 17.09 -8.60
N GLN A 60 1.94 15.84 -8.87
CA GLN A 60 2.88 14.70 -8.97
C GLN A 60 3.41 14.44 -10.40
N HIS A 61 3.31 15.41 -11.31
CA HIS A 61 4.12 15.39 -12.54
C HIS A 61 5.48 16.09 -12.34
N ALA A 62 6.09 15.92 -11.16
CA ALA A 62 7.54 15.96 -11.11
C ALA A 62 8.01 14.85 -12.07
N LYS A 63 8.68 15.23 -13.17
CA LYS A 63 9.24 14.30 -14.15
C LYS A 63 9.81 13.10 -13.39
N LYS A 64 9.33 11.88 -13.70
CA LYS A 64 9.86 10.66 -13.07
C LYS A 64 11.39 10.71 -13.16
N LYS A 65 12.03 10.89 -12.00
CA LYS A 65 13.48 11.09 -11.90
C LYS A 65 14.17 9.89 -12.54
N LYS A 66 15.01 10.16 -13.53
CA LYS A 66 15.68 9.09 -14.27
C LYS A 66 17.02 8.83 -13.60
N MET A 67 17.47 7.59 -13.65
CA MET A 67 18.80 7.22 -13.17
C MET A 67 19.92 8.04 -13.87
N ALA A 68 19.69 8.44 -15.13
CA ALA A 68 20.59 9.31 -15.89
C ALA A 68 20.81 10.68 -15.23
N ASP A 69 19.84 11.17 -14.46
CA ASP A 69 19.90 12.49 -13.80
C ASP A 69 20.83 12.47 -12.58
N LYS A 70 21.22 11.28 -12.11
CA LYS A 70 22.23 11.08 -11.05
C LYS A 70 23.65 10.86 -11.59
N ILE A 71 23.86 10.76 -12.91
CA ILE A 71 25.18 10.38 -13.48
C ILE A 71 25.98 11.63 -13.86
N LEU A 72 27.26 11.68 -13.47
CA LEU A 72 28.16 12.75 -13.89
C LEU A 72 28.56 12.63 -15.37
N PRO A 73 28.59 13.74 -16.14
CA PRO A 73 29.05 13.74 -17.52
C PRO A 73 30.48 13.20 -17.64
N GLN A 74 30.76 12.48 -18.73
CA GLN A 74 32.08 11.87 -18.95
C GLN A 74 33.22 12.89 -18.91
N ARG A 75 33.04 14.08 -19.52
CA ARG A 75 34.06 15.14 -19.47
C ARG A 75 34.37 15.64 -18.06
N ILE A 76 33.39 15.65 -17.15
CA ILE A 76 33.65 15.97 -15.74
C ILE A 76 34.38 14.81 -15.06
N ARG A 77 34.03 13.57 -15.41
CA ARG A 77 34.67 12.39 -14.85
C ARG A 77 36.16 12.28 -15.17
N GLU A 78 36.55 12.66 -16.37
CA GLU A 78 37.95 12.67 -16.81
C GLU A 78 38.77 13.82 -16.19
N LEU A 79 38.11 14.90 -15.77
CA LEU A 79 38.77 16.08 -15.20
C LEU A 79 38.94 16.02 -13.68
N VAL A 80 38.07 15.29 -12.98
CA VAL A 80 38.03 15.25 -11.51
C VAL A 80 38.12 13.80 -11.03
N PRO A 81 39.24 13.37 -10.41
CA PRO A 81 39.45 11.97 -10.03
C PRO A 81 38.45 11.45 -8.99
N GLU A 82 37.96 12.31 -8.09
CA GLU A 82 36.98 11.96 -7.05
C GLU A 82 35.60 11.61 -7.64
N SER A 83 35.34 11.98 -8.90
CA SER A 83 34.11 11.61 -9.60
C SER A 83 33.91 10.09 -9.69
N GLN A 84 35.01 9.31 -9.74
CA GLN A 84 34.94 7.86 -9.78
C GLN A 84 34.40 7.29 -8.47
N ALA A 85 34.81 7.84 -7.32
CA ALA A 85 34.30 7.44 -6.02
C ALA A 85 32.78 7.68 -5.91
N TYR A 86 32.28 8.80 -6.45
CA TYR A 86 30.83 9.05 -6.53
C TYR A 86 30.10 8.01 -7.38
N MET A 87 30.66 7.63 -8.54
CA MET A 87 30.08 6.60 -9.41
C MET A 87 30.07 5.22 -8.75
N ASP A 88 31.09 4.89 -7.96
CA ASP A 88 31.17 3.65 -7.19
C ASP A 88 30.13 3.63 -6.06
N LEU A 89 29.90 4.77 -5.38
CA LEU A 89 28.83 4.92 -4.40
C LEU A 89 27.44 4.69 -5.04
N LEU A 90 27.18 5.22 -6.24
CA LEU A 90 25.93 4.94 -6.98
C LEU A 90 25.80 3.46 -7.38
N ALA A 91 26.90 2.78 -7.68
CA ALA A 91 26.89 1.35 -7.96
C ALA A 91 26.60 0.53 -6.69
N PHE A 92 27.17 0.93 -5.56
CA PHE A 92 26.90 0.32 -4.26
C PHE A 92 25.46 0.54 -3.80
N GLU A 93 24.94 1.78 -3.89
CA GLU A 93 23.54 2.14 -3.60
C GLU A 93 22.58 1.21 -4.34
N ARG A 94 22.76 1.05 -5.65
CA ARG A 94 21.93 0.13 -6.46
C ARG A 94 21.92 -1.30 -5.94
N LYS A 95 23.09 -1.83 -5.54
CA LYS A 95 23.20 -3.21 -5.00
C LYS A 95 22.54 -3.32 -3.63
N LEU A 96 22.71 -2.30 -2.80
CA LEU A 96 22.11 -2.22 -1.47
C LEU A 96 20.58 -2.19 -1.58
N ASP A 97 20.02 -1.30 -2.41
CA ASP A 97 18.58 -1.17 -2.63
C ASP A 97 17.96 -2.47 -3.18
N GLN A 98 18.63 -3.11 -4.13
CA GLN A 98 18.20 -4.42 -4.65
C GLN A 98 18.16 -5.48 -3.54
N THR A 99 19.15 -5.48 -2.65
CA THR A 99 19.23 -6.44 -1.54
C THR A 99 18.15 -6.15 -0.51
N ILE A 100 17.94 -4.89 -0.13
CA ILE A 100 16.89 -4.46 0.80
C ILE A 100 15.52 -4.83 0.24
N MET A 101 15.24 -4.52 -1.03
CA MET A 101 13.95 -4.84 -1.66
C MET A 101 13.72 -6.35 -1.73
N ARG A 102 14.75 -7.13 -2.09
CA ARG A 102 14.67 -8.59 -2.07
C ARG A 102 14.34 -9.12 -0.67
N LYS A 103 15.09 -8.69 0.35
CA LYS A 103 14.84 -9.08 1.74
C LYS A 103 13.46 -8.65 2.23
N ARG A 104 12.97 -7.49 1.81
CA ARG A 104 11.61 -7.02 2.11
C ARG A 104 10.56 -7.98 1.52
N LEU A 105 10.74 -8.43 0.28
CA LEU A 105 9.86 -9.41 -0.35
C LEU A 105 9.95 -10.78 0.32
N ASP A 106 11.15 -11.25 0.65
CA ASP A 106 11.37 -12.50 1.40
C ASP A 106 10.63 -12.48 2.74
N ILE A 107 10.70 -11.36 3.47
CA ILE A 107 9.99 -11.16 4.75
C ILE A 107 8.48 -11.14 4.54
N GLN A 108 7.98 -10.45 3.51
CA GLN A 108 6.55 -10.45 3.17
C GLN A 108 6.04 -11.85 2.81
N GLU A 109 6.85 -12.66 2.12
CA GLU A 109 6.50 -14.04 1.81
C GLU A 109 6.54 -14.92 3.06
N ALA A 110 7.57 -14.80 3.88
CA ALA A 110 7.70 -15.54 5.13
C ALA A 110 6.54 -15.25 6.09
N LEU A 111 6.08 -14.00 6.18
CA LEU A 111 4.91 -13.62 6.99
C LEU A 111 3.59 -14.22 6.50
N LYS A 112 3.49 -14.61 5.22
CA LYS A 112 2.31 -15.31 4.68
C LYS A 112 2.31 -16.80 5.03
N ARG A 113 3.46 -17.37 5.41
CA ARG A 113 3.56 -18.77 5.81
C ARG A 113 3.34 -18.87 7.33
N PRO A 114 2.52 -19.81 7.82
CA PRO A 114 2.40 -20.03 9.26
C PRO A 114 3.73 -20.58 9.78
N ILE A 115 4.52 -19.72 10.43
CA ILE A 115 5.75 -20.12 11.10
C ILE A 115 5.33 -20.81 12.40
N LYS A 116 5.49 -22.13 12.46
CA LYS A 116 5.39 -22.89 13.69
C LYS A 116 6.79 -23.07 14.25
N THR A 117 7.17 -22.25 15.22
CA THR A 117 8.42 -22.42 15.95
C THR A 117 8.10 -22.92 17.35
N ALA A 118 8.63 -24.09 17.71
CA ALA A 118 8.80 -24.45 19.11
C ALA A 118 9.73 -23.39 19.73
N VAL A 119 9.25 -22.73 20.77
CA VAL A 119 9.94 -21.62 21.43
C VAL A 119 11.35 -22.07 21.82
N SER A 120 12.38 -21.50 21.19
CA SER A 120 13.75 -21.61 21.70
C SER A 120 13.82 -20.88 23.05
N LYS A 121 14.38 -21.54 24.05
CA LYS A 121 14.40 -21.18 25.49
C LYS A 121 15.15 -19.88 25.85
N TYR A 122 15.51 -19.02 24.88
CA TYR A 122 16.31 -17.83 25.14
C TYR A 122 15.58 -16.57 24.66
N GLU A 123 14.95 -15.89 25.61
CA GLU A 123 14.98 -14.43 25.86
C GLU A 123 13.71 -14.02 26.62
N ALA A 124 13.90 -13.91 27.94
CA ALA A 124 12.87 -13.55 28.89
C ALA A 124 12.79 -12.03 29.05
N THR A 125 12.15 -11.35 28.09
CA THR A 125 11.57 -10.00 28.27
C THR A 125 10.26 -9.90 27.50
N LYS A 126 9.36 -10.89 27.67
CA LYS A 126 8.03 -10.85 27.05
C LYS A 126 7.00 -10.31 28.04
N GLN A 127 6.31 -9.26 27.62
CA GLN A 127 5.10 -8.72 28.23
C GLN A 127 4.17 -9.91 28.56
N LYS A 128 3.97 -10.19 29.86
CA LYS A 128 3.20 -11.37 30.30
C LYS A 128 1.77 -11.25 29.79
N ARG A 129 1.36 -12.19 28.94
CA ARG A 129 -0.03 -12.32 28.51
C ARG A 129 -0.90 -12.71 29.70
N LYS A 130 -2.11 -12.16 29.75
CA LYS A 130 -3.11 -12.48 30.77
C LYS A 130 -3.74 -13.85 30.52
N PHE A 131 -4.15 -14.55 31.58
CA PHE A 131 -4.78 -15.88 31.49
C PHE A 131 -5.96 -15.91 30.51
N SER A 132 -6.89 -14.96 30.61
CA SER A 132 -8.07 -14.91 29.74
C SER A 132 -7.74 -14.74 28.25
N SER A 133 -6.54 -14.24 27.91
CA SER A 133 -6.17 -13.95 26.51
C SER A 133 -5.90 -15.19 25.66
N PHE A 134 -5.86 -16.37 26.29
CA PHE A 134 -5.68 -17.67 25.62
C PHE A 134 -7.01 -18.39 25.34
N PHE A 135 -8.12 -17.89 25.88
CA PHE A 135 -9.42 -18.56 25.79
C PHE A 135 -10.41 -17.70 25.03
N LYS A 136 -11.17 -18.34 24.13
CA LYS A 136 -12.29 -17.72 23.43
C LYS A 136 -13.52 -17.65 24.33
N SER A 137 -13.70 -18.68 25.17
CA SER A 137 -14.78 -18.76 26.12
C SER A 137 -14.48 -19.76 27.23
N LEU A 138 -15.14 -19.57 28.37
CA LEU A 138 -15.07 -20.41 29.54
C LEU A 138 -16.49 -20.64 30.03
N VAL A 139 -16.82 -21.89 30.37
CA VAL A 139 -18.11 -22.27 30.94
C VAL A 139 -17.87 -23.05 32.21
N ILE A 140 -18.59 -22.69 33.28
CA ILE A 140 -18.59 -23.41 34.55
C ILE A 140 -20.01 -23.90 34.77
N GLU A 141 -20.16 -25.22 34.82
CA GLU A 141 -21.41 -25.91 35.12
C GLU A 141 -21.34 -26.49 36.54
N LEU A 142 -22.29 -26.10 37.37
CA LEU A 142 -22.52 -26.62 38.71
C LEU A 142 -23.72 -27.58 38.69
N ASP A 143 -23.95 -28.27 39.81
CA ASP A 143 -25.08 -29.18 39.92
C ASP A 143 -26.43 -28.46 39.71
N LYS A 144 -27.14 -28.86 38.66
CA LYS A 144 -28.40 -28.24 38.23
C LYS A 144 -29.51 -28.43 39.24
N ASP A 145 -29.54 -29.56 39.93
CA ASP A 145 -30.60 -29.85 40.90
C ASP A 145 -30.45 -28.99 42.17
N LEU A 146 -29.23 -28.58 42.49
CA LEU A 146 -28.93 -27.75 43.66
C LEU A 146 -29.11 -26.25 43.38
N TYR A 147 -28.68 -25.78 42.20
CA TYR A 147 -28.67 -24.35 41.86
C TYR A 147 -29.81 -23.89 40.93
N GLY A 148 -30.60 -24.83 40.40
CA GLY A 148 -31.68 -24.54 39.47
C GLY A 148 -31.19 -24.09 38.09
N PRO A 149 -32.12 -23.89 37.14
CA PRO A 149 -31.81 -23.66 35.73
C PRO A 149 -31.04 -22.36 35.47
N ASP A 150 -31.18 -21.34 36.31
CA ASP A 150 -30.60 -20.02 36.05
C ASP A 150 -29.23 -19.80 36.71
N ASN A 151 -28.90 -20.51 37.80
CA ASN A 151 -27.68 -20.25 38.58
C ASN A 151 -26.61 -21.34 38.47
N HIS A 152 -26.96 -22.51 37.91
CA HIS A 152 -26.04 -23.63 37.74
C HIS A 152 -24.98 -23.38 36.66
N LEU A 153 -25.23 -22.46 35.72
CA LEU A 153 -24.35 -22.20 34.59
C LEU A 153 -23.74 -20.80 34.69
N VAL A 154 -22.43 -20.71 34.45
CA VAL A 154 -21.70 -19.44 34.31
C VAL A 154 -20.91 -19.48 33.01
N GLU A 155 -21.21 -18.54 32.12
CA GLU A 155 -20.55 -18.44 30.82
C GLU A 155 -19.79 -17.13 30.70
N TRP A 156 -18.57 -17.21 30.19
CA TRP A 156 -17.76 -16.06 29.80
C TRP A 156 -17.35 -16.22 28.34
N HIS A 157 -17.61 -15.19 27.54
CA HIS A 157 -17.22 -15.12 26.14
C HIS A 157 -16.32 -13.91 25.91
N ARG A 158 -15.21 -14.13 25.21
CA ARG A 158 -14.31 -13.07 24.77
C ARG A 158 -14.96 -12.28 23.64
N THR A 159 -14.94 -10.96 23.76
CA THR A 159 -15.36 -9.99 22.75
C THR A 159 -14.23 -8.99 22.49
N ALA A 160 -14.36 -8.17 21.44
CA ALA A 160 -13.35 -7.19 21.07
C ALA A 160 -13.09 -6.12 22.16
N THR A 161 -14.01 -5.95 23.11
CA THR A 161 -13.92 -4.97 24.21
C THR A 161 -13.66 -5.61 25.57
N THR A 162 -13.46 -6.92 25.64
CA THR A 162 -13.20 -7.62 26.91
C THR A 162 -11.90 -7.15 27.55
N GLN A 163 -11.95 -6.76 28.82
CA GLN A 163 -10.75 -6.53 29.62
C GLN A 163 -10.14 -7.86 30.03
N GLU A 164 -8.86 -8.04 29.73
CA GLU A 164 -8.14 -9.28 30.01
C GLU A 164 -7.78 -9.41 31.51
N THR A 165 -7.96 -10.59 32.08
CA THR A 165 -7.77 -10.92 33.51
C THR A 165 -6.92 -12.19 33.68
N ASP A 166 -6.24 -12.30 34.82
CA ASP A 166 -5.45 -13.49 35.21
C ASP A 166 -6.28 -14.57 35.90
N GLY A 167 -7.56 -14.31 36.21
CA GLY A 167 -8.42 -15.29 36.87
C GLY A 167 -9.89 -14.93 36.83
N PHE A 168 -10.71 -15.95 37.05
CA PHE A 168 -12.16 -15.85 37.18
C PHE A 168 -12.57 -16.26 38.59
N GLN A 169 -13.48 -15.52 39.20
CA GLN A 169 -14.04 -15.84 40.51
C GLN A 169 -15.54 -15.97 40.41
N VAL A 170 -16.05 -17.14 40.81
CA VAL A 170 -17.49 -17.43 40.89
C VAL A 170 -17.85 -17.71 42.34
N LYS A 171 -18.93 -17.10 42.82
CA LYS A 171 -19.46 -17.33 44.17
C LYS A 171 -20.93 -17.72 44.09
N ARG A 172 -21.30 -18.73 44.87
CA ARG A 172 -22.67 -19.20 45.07
C ARG A 172 -22.87 -19.59 46.54
N PRO A 173 -24.07 -19.40 47.11
CA PRO A 173 -24.38 -19.92 48.44
C PRO A 173 -24.48 -21.45 48.41
N GLY A 174 -24.09 -22.12 49.49
CA GLY A 174 -24.19 -23.58 49.59
C GLY A 174 -23.45 -24.12 50.81
N ASP A 175 -23.96 -25.22 51.34
CA ASP A 175 -23.49 -25.91 52.56
C ASP A 175 -23.23 -27.42 52.33
N VAL A 176 -23.37 -27.89 51.09
CA VAL A 176 -23.13 -29.27 50.66
C VAL A 176 -22.04 -29.29 49.59
N GLY A 177 -21.32 -30.41 49.46
CA GLY A 177 -20.35 -30.58 48.38
C GLY A 177 -21.01 -30.63 47.01
N VAL A 178 -20.38 -30.01 46.00
CA VAL A 178 -20.99 -29.80 44.66
C VAL A 178 -20.04 -30.25 43.57
N ARG A 179 -20.55 -30.99 42.58
CA ARG A 179 -19.81 -31.28 41.34
C ARG A 179 -19.79 -30.04 40.44
N CYS A 180 -18.60 -29.72 39.95
CA CYS A 180 -18.31 -28.59 39.11
C CYS A 180 -17.58 -29.08 37.86
N THR A 181 -18.11 -28.76 36.68
CA THR A 181 -17.48 -29.05 35.39
C THR A 181 -17.04 -27.73 34.78
N VAL A 182 -15.75 -27.59 34.52
CA VAL A 182 -15.17 -26.41 33.87
C VAL A 182 -14.81 -26.76 32.44
N LEU A 183 -15.38 -26.04 31.47
CA LEU A 183 -15.09 -26.16 30.05
C LEU A 183 -14.28 -24.94 29.62
N LEU A 184 -13.09 -25.17 29.09
CA LEU A 184 -12.20 -24.14 28.59
C LEU A 184 -12.06 -24.26 27.08
N MET A 185 -12.53 -23.25 26.35
CA MET A 185 -12.41 -23.18 24.89
C MET A 185 -11.23 -22.28 24.54
N LEU A 186 -10.14 -22.89 24.04
CA LEU A 186 -8.95 -22.16 23.60
C LEU A 186 -9.24 -21.28 22.39
N ASP A 187 -8.56 -20.12 22.34
CA ASP A 187 -8.60 -19.19 21.22
C ASP A 187 -7.45 -19.49 20.25
N TYR A 188 -7.70 -20.39 19.30
CA TYR A 188 -6.71 -20.74 18.29
C TYR A 188 -6.62 -19.65 17.21
N GLN A 189 -5.45 -19.03 17.10
CA GLN A 189 -5.17 -18.04 16.07
C GLN A 189 -3.95 -18.49 15.23
N PRO A 190 -4.14 -18.91 13.95
CA PRO A 190 -5.40 -18.97 13.20
C PRO A 190 -6.34 -20.11 13.64
N PRO A 191 -7.63 -20.06 13.27
CA PRO A 191 -8.62 -21.07 13.66
C PRO A 191 -8.20 -22.50 13.31
N GLN A 192 -8.22 -23.36 14.31
CA GLN A 192 -8.03 -24.80 14.17
C GLN A 192 -9.38 -25.53 14.22
N PHE A 193 -9.41 -26.74 13.64
CA PHE A 193 -10.60 -27.58 13.54
C PHE A 193 -10.25 -29.00 13.95
N LYS A 194 -11.18 -29.65 14.66
CA LYS A 194 -11.15 -31.08 14.91
C LYS A 194 -11.66 -31.81 13.67
N LEU A 195 -10.92 -32.81 13.21
CA LEU A 195 -11.32 -33.61 12.05
C LEU A 195 -12.32 -34.68 12.46
N ASP A 196 -13.18 -35.10 11.52
CA ASP A 196 -13.92 -36.36 11.64
C ASP A 196 -12.97 -37.52 12.02
N PRO A 197 -13.32 -38.41 12.97
CA PRO A 197 -12.41 -39.45 13.46
C PRO A 197 -11.79 -40.34 12.37
N ARG A 198 -12.51 -40.56 11.26
CA ARG A 198 -12.07 -41.41 10.15
C ARG A 198 -11.05 -40.68 9.31
N LEU A 199 -11.29 -39.39 9.03
CA LEU A 199 -10.34 -38.53 8.35
C LEU A 199 -9.10 -38.27 9.22
N ALA A 200 -9.30 -38.08 10.52
CA ALA A 200 -8.22 -37.87 11.49
C ALA A 200 -7.24 -39.04 11.50
N ARG A 201 -7.76 -40.27 11.54
CA ARG A 201 -6.97 -41.50 11.48
C ARG A 201 -6.25 -41.66 10.15
N LEU A 202 -6.90 -41.33 9.03
CA LEU A 202 -6.31 -41.42 7.69
C LEU A 202 -5.13 -40.46 7.52
N LEU A 203 -5.28 -39.21 7.97
CA LEU A 203 -4.26 -38.17 7.80
C LEU A 203 -3.24 -38.12 8.95
N GLY A 204 -3.49 -38.83 10.06
CA GLY A 204 -2.68 -38.74 11.28
C GLY A 204 -2.81 -37.38 11.98
N ILE A 205 -3.95 -36.69 11.81
CA ILE A 205 -4.17 -35.33 12.30
C ILE A 205 -5.46 -35.27 13.11
N HIS A 206 -5.39 -34.93 14.39
CA HIS A 206 -6.57 -34.77 15.23
C HIS A 206 -7.18 -33.35 15.15
N THR A 207 -6.35 -32.33 15.38
CA THR A 207 -6.75 -30.92 15.38
C THR A 207 -5.69 -30.09 14.66
N GLN A 208 -6.07 -29.35 13.60
CA GLN A 208 -5.16 -28.49 12.85
C GLN A 208 -5.90 -27.36 12.11
N THR A 209 -5.15 -26.44 11.52
CA THR A 209 -5.69 -25.40 10.64
C THR A 209 -6.13 -25.98 9.30
N ARG A 210 -7.15 -25.37 8.68
CA ARG A 210 -7.68 -25.82 7.38
C ARG A 210 -6.61 -25.96 6.28
N PRO A 211 -5.65 -25.03 6.10
CA PRO A 211 -4.58 -25.19 5.10
C PRO A 211 -3.70 -26.42 5.34
N VAL A 212 -3.34 -26.70 6.60
CA VAL A 212 -2.51 -27.87 6.97
C VAL A 212 -3.27 -29.16 6.68
N ILE A 213 -4.56 -29.21 6.97
CA ILE A 213 -5.42 -30.37 6.69
C ILE A 213 -5.51 -30.63 5.18
N ILE A 214 -5.73 -29.58 4.38
CA ILE A 214 -5.76 -29.69 2.91
C ILE A 214 -4.40 -30.17 2.39
N GLN A 215 -3.29 -29.66 2.93
CA GLN A 215 -1.94 -30.08 2.54
C GLN A 215 -1.69 -31.56 2.88
N ALA A 216 -2.13 -32.02 4.05
CA ALA A 216 -2.00 -33.42 4.47
C ALA A 216 -2.85 -34.35 3.58
N LEU A 217 -4.08 -33.95 3.25
CA LEU A 217 -4.92 -34.67 2.30
C LEU A 217 -4.25 -34.72 0.91
N TRP A 218 -3.66 -33.61 0.46
CA TRP A 218 -2.91 -33.58 -0.79
C TRP A 218 -1.70 -34.51 -0.76
N GLN A 219 -0.96 -34.53 0.35
CA GLN A 219 0.16 -35.44 0.54
C GLN A 219 -0.29 -36.91 0.47
N TYR A 220 -1.44 -37.25 1.06
CA TYR A 220 -2.04 -38.57 0.94
C TYR A 220 -2.34 -38.93 -0.52
N VAL A 221 -3.04 -38.05 -1.25
CA VAL A 221 -3.37 -38.22 -2.68
C VAL A 221 -2.13 -38.46 -3.53
N LYS A 222 -1.04 -37.70 -3.31
CA LYS A 222 0.22 -37.86 -4.04
C LYS A 222 0.90 -39.18 -3.71
N THR A 223 0.97 -39.54 -2.43
CA THR A 223 1.65 -40.76 -1.96
C THR A 223 0.96 -42.01 -2.52
N HIS A 224 -0.38 -41.99 -2.59
CA HIS A 224 -1.20 -43.08 -3.12
C HIS A 224 -1.48 -42.97 -4.63
N LYS A 225 -0.91 -41.97 -5.32
CA LYS A 225 -1.08 -41.73 -6.77
C LYS A 225 -2.56 -41.69 -7.20
N LEU A 226 -3.40 -41.03 -6.41
CA LEU A 226 -4.85 -40.98 -6.63
C LEU A 226 -5.28 -39.90 -7.61
N GLN A 227 -4.36 -39.04 -8.05
CA GLN A 227 -4.64 -38.07 -9.11
C GLN A 227 -4.77 -38.78 -10.46
N ASP A 228 -5.80 -38.45 -11.22
CA ASP A 228 -6.02 -39.03 -12.54
C ASP A 228 -4.89 -38.62 -13.52
N PRO A 229 -4.25 -39.58 -14.23
CA PRO A 229 -3.13 -39.28 -15.12
C PRO A 229 -3.55 -38.53 -16.40
N HIS A 230 -4.80 -38.72 -16.85
CA HIS A 230 -5.33 -38.08 -18.06
C HIS A 230 -6.01 -36.75 -17.71
N GLU A 231 -6.75 -36.71 -16.60
CA GLU A 231 -7.46 -35.52 -16.13
C GLU A 231 -6.91 -35.02 -14.79
N ARG A 232 -5.82 -34.25 -14.82
CA ARG A 232 -5.10 -33.79 -13.61
C ARG A 232 -5.94 -32.93 -12.64
N GLU A 233 -7.16 -32.54 -12.99
CA GLU A 233 -8.08 -31.85 -12.08
C GLU A 233 -8.90 -32.79 -11.17
N PHE A 234 -8.89 -34.09 -11.46
CA PHE A 234 -9.66 -35.11 -10.74
C PHE A 234 -8.79 -35.98 -9.83
N ILE A 235 -9.38 -36.36 -8.70
CA ILE A 235 -8.89 -37.38 -7.79
C ILE A 235 -9.82 -38.57 -7.88
N ASN A 236 -9.25 -39.75 -8.11
CA ASN A 236 -9.91 -41.03 -8.02
C ASN A 236 -9.83 -41.50 -6.56
N CYS A 237 -10.92 -41.36 -5.81
CA CYS A 237 -10.95 -41.70 -4.40
C CYS A 237 -10.71 -43.20 -4.22
N ASP A 238 -9.77 -43.56 -3.35
CA ASP A 238 -9.58 -44.96 -2.96
C ASP A 238 -10.68 -45.42 -1.99
N LYS A 239 -10.61 -46.66 -1.52
CA LYS A 239 -11.61 -47.22 -0.60
C LYS A 239 -11.77 -46.38 0.68
N TYR A 240 -10.71 -45.77 1.19
CA TYR A 240 -10.78 -44.99 2.43
C TYR A 240 -11.41 -43.61 2.19
N LEU A 241 -10.97 -42.91 1.14
CA LEU A 241 -11.53 -41.61 0.76
C LEU A 241 -12.99 -41.73 0.31
N GLN A 242 -13.35 -42.81 -0.39
CA GLN A 242 -14.74 -43.08 -0.78
C GLN A 242 -15.65 -43.17 0.43
N GLN A 243 -15.22 -43.88 1.47
CA GLN A 243 -16.08 -44.01 2.65
C GLN A 243 -16.19 -42.70 3.45
N ILE A 244 -15.21 -41.79 3.36
CA ILE A 244 -15.19 -40.52 4.10
C ILE A 244 -15.93 -39.41 3.34
N PHE A 245 -15.63 -39.25 2.05
CA PHE A 245 -16.21 -38.19 1.20
C PHE A 245 -17.48 -38.62 0.48
N GLU A 246 -17.82 -39.91 0.53
CA GLU A 246 -19.01 -40.52 -0.09
C GLU A 246 -19.03 -40.31 -1.62
N THR A 247 -17.86 -40.24 -2.24
CA THR A 247 -17.71 -40.10 -3.70
C THR A 247 -16.60 -41.00 -4.22
N GLN A 248 -16.82 -41.59 -5.40
CA GLN A 248 -15.81 -42.39 -6.11
C GLN A 248 -14.75 -41.50 -6.79
N ARG A 249 -15.13 -40.30 -7.20
CA ARG A 249 -14.29 -39.35 -7.93
C ARG A 249 -14.70 -37.92 -7.56
N MET A 250 -13.74 -37.02 -7.41
CA MET A 250 -14.01 -35.60 -7.10
C MET A 250 -12.96 -34.68 -7.72
N LYS A 251 -13.31 -33.40 -7.95
CA LYS A 251 -12.36 -32.38 -8.42
C LYS A 251 -11.57 -31.77 -7.27
N PHE A 252 -10.34 -31.29 -7.53
CA PHE A 252 -9.55 -30.54 -6.53
C PHE A 252 -10.28 -29.32 -5.97
N SER A 253 -11.03 -28.61 -6.81
CA SER A 253 -11.81 -27.43 -6.42
C SER A 253 -12.95 -27.74 -5.44
N GLU A 254 -13.42 -28.98 -5.39
CA GLU A 254 -14.51 -29.43 -4.53
C GLU A 254 -14.03 -29.78 -3.11
N ILE A 255 -12.74 -30.08 -2.94
CA ILE A 255 -12.16 -30.48 -1.66
C ILE A 255 -12.48 -29.50 -0.53
N PRO A 256 -12.31 -28.17 -0.67
CA PRO A 256 -12.58 -27.26 0.43
C PRO A 256 -14.03 -27.33 0.90
N GLN A 257 -15.00 -27.47 -0.02
CA GLN A 257 -16.41 -27.54 0.31
C GLN A 257 -16.76 -28.89 0.96
N ARG A 258 -16.31 -30.00 0.36
CA ARG A 258 -16.50 -31.36 0.91
C ARG A 258 -15.87 -31.51 2.29
N LEU A 259 -14.67 -30.96 2.47
CA LEU A 259 -13.96 -30.99 3.75
C LEU A 259 -14.70 -30.18 4.82
N HIS A 260 -15.42 -29.11 4.47
CA HIS A 260 -16.09 -28.27 5.46
C HIS A 260 -17.07 -29.05 6.36
N ALA A 261 -17.79 -30.02 5.79
CA ALA A 261 -18.71 -30.89 6.54
C ALA A 261 -18.01 -31.85 7.51
N LEU A 262 -16.70 -32.08 7.33
CA LEU A 262 -15.86 -32.97 8.14
C LEU A 262 -14.99 -32.22 9.14
N LEU A 263 -15.13 -30.89 9.22
CA LEU A 263 -14.39 -30.03 10.14
C LEU A 263 -15.32 -29.54 11.24
N MET A 264 -15.06 -30.00 12.46
CA MET A 264 -15.80 -29.60 13.66
C MET A 264 -15.00 -28.57 14.46
N PRO A 265 -15.66 -27.75 15.31
CA PRO A 265 -14.95 -26.95 16.29
C PRO A 265 -14.01 -27.82 17.15
N PRO A 266 -12.86 -27.29 17.59
CA PRO A 266 -11.99 -27.97 18.56
C PRO A 266 -12.76 -28.33 19.81
N GLU A 267 -12.43 -29.49 20.41
CA GLU A 267 -13.01 -29.87 21.69
C GLU A 267 -12.54 -28.94 22.81
N PRO A 268 -13.46 -28.54 23.71
CA PRO A 268 -13.06 -27.82 24.91
C PRO A 268 -12.25 -28.73 25.83
N ILE A 269 -11.38 -28.14 26.64
CA ILE A 269 -10.74 -28.84 27.74
C ILE A 269 -11.78 -28.94 28.87
N ILE A 270 -12.12 -30.16 29.27
CA ILE A 270 -13.11 -30.43 30.30
C ILE A 270 -12.39 -30.84 31.59
N ILE A 271 -12.62 -30.09 32.65
CA ILE A 271 -12.08 -30.34 33.98
C ILE A 271 -13.25 -30.63 34.92
N ASN A 272 -13.30 -31.86 35.44
CA ASN A 272 -14.26 -32.26 36.45
C ASN A 272 -13.66 -32.06 37.84
N HIS A 273 -14.34 -31.30 38.68
CA HIS A 273 -13.91 -30.99 40.04
C HIS A 273 -15.07 -31.15 41.03
N VAL A 274 -14.77 -31.51 42.28
CA VAL A 274 -15.77 -31.59 43.34
C VAL A 274 -15.39 -30.58 44.41
N ILE A 275 -16.27 -29.60 44.62
CA ILE A 275 -16.12 -28.57 45.63
C ILE A 275 -16.53 -29.21 46.97
N SER A 276 -15.56 -29.41 47.86
CA SER A 276 -15.81 -29.92 49.21
C SER A 276 -16.03 -28.77 50.20
N VAL A 277 -17.02 -28.94 51.08
CA VAL A 277 -17.33 -28.04 52.20
C VAL A 277 -16.65 -28.48 53.51
N ASP A 278 -15.96 -29.62 53.51
CA ASP A 278 -15.33 -30.19 54.70
C ASP A 278 -14.19 -29.27 55.21
N PRO A 279 -14.23 -28.80 56.47
CA PRO A 279 -13.17 -28.01 57.08
C PRO A 279 -11.80 -28.72 57.10
N ASN A 280 -11.79 -30.05 57.11
CA ASN A 280 -10.56 -30.86 57.17
C ASN A 280 -9.94 -31.14 55.80
N ASP A 281 -10.60 -30.78 54.70
CA ASP A 281 -10.07 -31.01 53.35
C ASP A 281 -8.93 -30.02 53.04
N GLN A 282 -7.69 -30.54 53.06
CA GLN A 282 -6.49 -29.76 52.79
C GLN A 282 -6.24 -29.54 51.28
N LYS A 283 -6.95 -30.25 50.38
CA LYS A 283 -6.70 -30.21 48.92
C LYS A 283 -7.74 -29.37 48.16
N LYS A 284 -7.92 -28.11 48.56
CA LYS A 284 -8.83 -27.16 47.88
C LYS A 284 -8.34 -26.66 46.53
N THR A 285 -7.12 -27.03 46.11
CA THR A 285 -6.51 -26.57 44.86
C THR A 285 -6.13 -27.75 43.99
N ALA A 286 -6.60 -27.74 42.75
CA ALA A 286 -6.18 -28.64 41.68
C ALA A 286 -5.37 -27.85 40.64
N CYS A 287 -4.25 -28.42 40.20
CA CYS A 287 -3.37 -27.80 39.21
C CYS A 287 -3.41 -28.62 37.93
N TYR A 288 -3.56 -27.95 36.78
CA TYR A 288 -3.59 -28.56 35.46
C TYR A 288 -2.64 -27.80 34.55
N ASP A 289 -1.78 -28.53 33.84
CA ASP A 289 -0.93 -27.95 32.81
C ASP A 289 -1.64 -28.04 31.45
N ILE A 290 -1.72 -26.89 30.77
CA ILE A 290 -2.36 -26.76 29.47
C ILE A 290 -1.34 -26.17 28.50
N ASP A 291 -1.03 -26.91 27.45
CA ASP A 291 -0.19 -26.40 26.37
C ASP A 291 -0.98 -25.42 25.50
N VAL A 292 -0.43 -24.21 25.33
CA VAL A 292 -1.03 -23.16 24.50
C VAL A 292 -0.04 -22.69 23.44
N GLU A 293 -0.51 -22.54 22.20
CA GLU A 293 0.28 -21.95 21.12
C GLU A 293 0.37 -20.43 21.34
N VAL A 294 1.59 -19.87 21.27
CA VAL A 294 1.84 -18.43 21.43
C VAL A 294 2.39 -17.88 20.12
N ASP A 295 1.84 -16.74 19.68
CA ASP A 295 2.35 -16.03 18.51
C ASP A 295 3.85 -15.72 18.62
N ASP A 296 4.55 -15.88 17.49
CA ASP A 296 5.97 -15.59 17.39
C ASP A 296 6.23 -14.07 17.48
N THR A 297 7.10 -13.65 18.40
CA THR A 297 7.56 -12.27 18.54
C THR A 297 8.29 -11.77 17.29
N LEU A 298 8.87 -12.68 16.50
CA LEU A 298 9.49 -12.37 15.22
C LEU A 298 8.49 -11.76 14.23
N LYS A 299 7.23 -12.19 14.25
CA LYS A 299 6.17 -11.64 13.39
C LYS A 299 5.96 -10.15 13.62
N THR A 300 6.00 -9.72 14.88
CA THR A 300 5.89 -8.30 15.26
C THR A 300 7.12 -7.52 14.80
N GLN A 301 8.32 -8.07 14.98
CA GLN A 301 9.57 -7.44 14.51
C GLN A 301 9.62 -7.29 12.99
N MET A 302 9.24 -8.34 12.25
CA MET A 302 9.13 -8.33 10.79
C MET A 302 8.12 -7.30 10.30
N ASN A 303 6.94 -7.22 10.92
CA ASN A 303 5.95 -6.18 10.60
C ASN A 303 6.48 -4.77 10.88
N SER A 304 7.19 -4.58 12.00
CA SER A 304 7.84 -3.30 12.32
C SER A 304 8.85 -2.91 11.24
N PHE A 305 9.69 -3.84 10.77
CA PHE A 305 10.61 -3.59 9.66
C PHE A 305 9.88 -3.21 8.37
N LEU A 306 8.82 -3.93 7.99
CA LEU A 306 8.05 -3.65 6.77
C LEU A 306 7.34 -2.30 6.79
N LEU A 307 6.88 -1.86 7.96
CA LEU A 307 6.20 -0.59 8.19
C LEU A 307 7.17 0.57 8.43
N SER A 308 8.44 0.27 8.71
CA SER A 308 9.47 1.30 8.84
C SER A 308 9.71 1.98 7.48
N THR A 309 9.02 3.10 7.27
CA THR A 309 9.25 4.03 6.15
C THR A 309 9.94 5.30 6.61
N ALA A 310 10.40 5.34 7.87
CA ALA A 310 10.80 6.54 8.58
C ALA A 310 11.87 7.37 7.85
N SER A 311 12.75 6.74 7.07
CA SER A 311 13.84 7.43 6.37
C SER A 311 13.56 7.75 4.90
N GLN A 312 12.39 7.39 4.36
CA GLN A 312 12.12 7.60 2.92
C GLN A 312 12.00 9.08 2.53
N GLN A 313 11.47 9.92 3.42
CA GLN A 313 11.34 11.36 3.15
C GLN A 313 12.71 12.07 3.16
N GLU A 314 13.59 11.69 4.09
CA GLU A 314 14.95 12.21 4.16
C GLU A 314 15.77 11.80 2.92
N ILE A 315 15.69 10.52 2.52
CA ILE A 315 16.32 10.02 1.28
C ILE A 315 15.82 10.81 0.06
N ALA A 316 14.51 11.07 -0.04
CA ALA A 316 13.96 11.85 -1.14
C ALA A 316 14.48 13.30 -1.18
N GLY A 317 14.70 13.90 -0.01
CA GLY A 317 15.30 15.23 0.13
C GLY A 317 16.77 15.25 -0.30
N LEU A 318 17.57 14.27 0.14
CA LEU A 318 18.96 14.11 -0.27
C LEU A 318 19.08 13.87 -1.78
N ASP A 319 18.18 13.05 -2.33
CA ASP A 319 18.11 12.82 -3.77
C ASP A 319 17.85 14.11 -4.53
N ASN A 320 16.89 14.95 -4.11
CA ASN A 320 16.66 16.26 -4.76
C ASN A 320 17.94 17.10 -4.77
N LYS A 321 18.64 17.17 -3.64
CA LYS A 321 19.88 17.93 -3.52
C LYS A 321 20.98 17.40 -4.46
N ILE A 322 21.09 16.08 -4.62
CA ILE A 322 22.00 15.46 -5.59
C ILE A 322 21.65 15.92 -7.01
N HIS A 323 20.37 15.92 -7.38
CA HIS A 323 19.94 16.33 -8.73
C HIS A 323 20.24 17.81 -9.00
N GLU A 324 19.87 18.70 -8.08
CA GLU A 324 20.16 20.15 -8.20
C GLU A 324 21.66 20.42 -8.32
N THR A 325 22.48 19.67 -7.58
CA THR A 325 23.94 19.78 -7.63
C THR A 325 24.47 19.32 -9.00
N ILE A 326 23.96 18.22 -9.55
CA ILE A 326 24.36 17.72 -10.87
C ILE A 326 23.94 18.67 -11.99
N GLU A 327 22.75 19.27 -11.91
CA GLU A 327 22.33 20.30 -12.86
C GLU A 327 23.26 21.52 -12.81
N THR A 328 23.65 21.95 -11.61
CA THR A 328 24.63 23.02 -11.42
C THR A 328 26.00 22.64 -12.01
N ILE A 329 26.48 21.41 -11.77
CA ILE A 329 27.72 20.90 -12.37
C ILE A 329 27.64 20.92 -13.90
N ASN A 330 26.51 20.51 -14.48
CA ASN A 330 26.30 20.53 -15.93
C ASN A 330 26.34 21.95 -16.50
N HIS A 331 25.71 22.91 -15.82
CA HIS A 331 25.74 24.30 -16.22
C HIS A 331 27.17 24.86 -16.21
N LEU A 332 27.90 24.63 -15.10
CA LEU A 332 29.29 25.07 -14.95
C LEU A 332 30.24 24.38 -15.93
N LYS A 333 30.00 23.10 -16.25
CA LYS A 333 30.75 22.37 -17.29
C LYS A 333 30.63 23.08 -18.63
N THR A 334 29.41 23.41 -19.05
CA THR A 334 29.15 24.07 -20.33
C THR A 334 29.77 25.47 -20.37
N GLN A 335 29.65 26.24 -19.29
CA GLN A 335 30.31 27.55 -19.17
C GLN A 335 31.84 27.43 -19.26
N ARG A 336 32.44 26.48 -18.53
CA ARG A 336 33.89 26.25 -18.58
C ARG A 336 34.35 25.88 -19.98
N GLU A 337 33.64 24.98 -20.65
CA GLU A 337 33.95 24.56 -22.02
C GLU A 337 33.87 25.74 -22.99
N PHE A 338 32.84 26.59 -22.89
CA PHE A 338 32.67 27.79 -23.69
C PHE A 338 33.84 28.78 -23.52
N MET A 339 34.23 29.04 -22.26
CA MET A 339 35.34 29.95 -21.98
C MET A 339 36.68 29.39 -22.46
N LEU A 340 36.88 28.07 -22.33
CA LEU A 340 38.10 27.41 -22.82
C LEU A 340 38.18 27.37 -24.35
N SER A 341 37.06 27.19 -25.06
CA SER A 341 37.05 27.25 -26.51
C SER A 341 37.36 28.66 -27.02
N PHE A 342 36.81 29.69 -26.40
CA PHE A 342 37.15 31.08 -26.72
C PHE A 342 38.63 31.38 -26.46
N ALA A 343 39.16 30.95 -25.31
CA ALA A 343 40.55 31.21 -24.95
C ALA A 343 41.56 30.46 -25.85
N ARG A 344 41.16 29.34 -26.48
CA ARG A 344 42.03 28.54 -27.35
C ARG A 344 42.16 29.13 -28.76
N ASP A 345 41.05 29.53 -29.36
CA ASP A 345 41.00 30.17 -30.67
C ASP A 345 39.83 31.18 -30.71
N PRO A 346 40.07 32.44 -30.30
CA PRO A 346 38.98 33.41 -30.18
C PRO A 346 38.37 33.78 -31.54
N GLN A 347 39.17 33.80 -32.62
CA GLN A 347 38.68 34.18 -33.94
C GLN A 347 37.80 33.07 -34.53
N GLY A 348 38.27 31.83 -34.52
CA GLY A 348 37.46 30.68 -34.96
C GLY A 348 36.20 30.53 -34.12
N PHE A 349 36.33 30.68 -32.80
CA PHE A 349 35.19 30.59 -31.88
C PHE A 349 34.13 31.67 -32.15
N ILE A 350 34.50 32.94 -32.36
CA ILE A 350 33.53 34.01 -32.66
C ILE A 350 32.77 33.70 -33.95
N ASN A 351 33.46 33.20 -34.98
CA ASN A 351 32.83 32.80 -36.24
C ASN A 351 31.82 31.66 -36.03
N ASP A 352 32.22 30.61 -35.29
CA ASP A 352 31.34 29.48 -34.96
C ASP A 352 30.15 29.91 -34.09
N TRP A 353 30.38 30.83 -33.15
CA TRP A 353 29.35 31.37 -32.27
C TRP A 353 28.32 32.18 -33.04
N LEU A 354 28.74 33.06 -33.96
CA LEU A 354 27.82 33.81 -34.83
C LEU A 354 26.99 32.86 -35.71
N GLN A 355 27.60 31.81 -36.27
CA GLN A 355 26.89 30.79 -37.04
C GLN A 355 25.88 30.01 -36.17
N SER A 356 26.26 29.66 -34.93
CA SER A 356 25.35 29.00 -33.98
C SER A 356 24.16 29.89 -33.63
N GLN A 357 24.39 31.14 -33.21
CA GLN A 357 23.33 32.07 -32.85
C GLN A 357 22.39 32.39 -34.03
N CYS A 358 22.92 32.50 -35.24
CA CYS A 358 22.11 32.67 -36.44
C CYS A 358 21.22 31.45 -36.69
N ARG A 359 21.75 30.23 -36.53
CA ARG A 359 20.96 28.98 -36.64
C ARG A 359 19.88 28.91 -35.56
N ASP A 360 20.24 29.15 -34.30
CA ASP A 360 19.31 29.10 -33.17
C ASP A 360 18.16 30.11 -33.36
N LEU A 361 18.48 31.34 -33.78
CA LEU A 361 17.49 32.37 -34.05
C LEU A 361 16.55 31.97 -35.20
N LYS A 362 17.09 31.44 -36.31
CA LYS A 362 16.29 30.92 -37.43
C LYS A 362 15.34 29.81 -36.96
N THR A 363 15.82 28.88 -36.13
CA THR A 363 14.99 27.81 -35.56
C THR A 363 13.91 28.35 -34.63
N MET A 364 14.20 29.37 -33.80
CA MET A 364 13.22 29.96 -32.89
C MET A 364 12.16 30.81 -33.59
N THR A 365 12.45 31.32 -34.80
CA THR A 365 11.58 32.23 -35.56
C THR A 365 10.96 31.58 -36.80
N ASP A 366 11.20 30.29 -36.99
CA ASP A 366 10.82 29.53 -38.19
C ASP A 366 11.28 30.18 -39.51
N VAL A 367 12.34 30.99 -39.45
CA VAL A 367 12.93 31.63 -40.63
C VAL A 367 13.74 30.58 -41.39
N VAL A 368 13.31 30.31 -42.62
CA VAL A 368 13.96 29.37 -43.53
C VAL A 368 14.83 30.11 -44.56
N GLY A 369 15.81 29.40 -45.10
CA GLY A 369 16.69 29.92 -46.15
C GLY A 369 17.87 30.74 -45.63
N ASN A 370 18.75 31.10 -46.55
CA ASN A 370 19.90 31.93 -46.29
C ASN A 370 20.03 32.95 -47.42
N PRO A 371 19.47 34.17 -47.25
CA PRO A 371 19.42 35.17 -48.31
C PRO A 371 20.79 35.50 -48.91
N GLU A 372 21.86 35.39 -48.12
CA GLU A 372 23.22 35.66 -48.62
C GLU A 372 23.78 34.54 -49.50
N GLU A 373 23.37 33.29 -49.29
CA GLU A 373 23.68 32.20 -50.21
C GLU A 373 22.81 32.27 -51.45
N GLU A 374 21.51 32.54 -51.29
CA GLU A 374 20.54 32.65 -52.39
C GLU A 374 20.90 33.77 -53.39
N ARG A 375 21.68 34.77 -52.98
CA ARG A 375 22.18 35.84 -53.87
C ARG A 375 23.32 35.41 -54.78
N ARG A 376 23.99 34.30 -54.47
CA ARG A 376 25.18 33.83 -55.19
C ARG A 376 24.80 32.86 -56.31
N ALA A 377 25.43 32.99 -57.47
CA ALA A 377 25.11 32.15 -58.64
C ALA A 377 25.37 30.66 -58.35
N GLU A 378 26.36 30.35 -57.50
CA GLU A 378 26.71 28.99 -57.07
C GLU A 378 25.54 28.25 -56.39
N PHE A 379 24.63 28.98 -55.74
CA PHE A 379 23.44 28.41 -55.13
C PHE A 379 22.51 27.74 -56.15
N TYR A 380 22.50 28.24 -57.38
CA TYR A 380 21.63 27.72 -58.46
C TYR A 380 22.31 26.66 -59.33
N HIS A 381 23.56 26.28 -59.04
CA HIS A 381 24.24 25.15 -59.70
C HIS A 381 24.02 23.81 -58.97
N GLN A 382 23.09 23.76 -58.01
CA GLN A 382 22.79 22.57 -57.23
C GLN A 382 21.91 21.57 -58.00
N PRO A 383 21.95 20.26 -57.68
CA PRO A 383 21.20 19.23 -58.41
C PRO A 383 19.68 19.47 -58.45
N TRP A 384 19.13 20.17 -57.45
CA TRP A 384 17.70 20.49 -57.38
C TRP A 384 17.27 21.57 -58.39
N ALA A 385 18.19 22.32 -58.99
CA ALA A 385 17.86 23.49 -59.82
C ALA A 385 17.05 23.13 -61.07
N GLN A 386 17.43 22.06 -61.79
CA GLN A 386 16.71 21.63 -63.00
C GLN A 386 15.27 21.23 -62.67
N GLU A 387 15.07 20.41 -61.64
CA GLU A 387 13.75 19.99 -61.20
C GLU A 387 12.91 21.19 -60.70
N ALA A 388 13.53 22.11 -59.95
CA ALA A 388 12.87 23.31 -59.47
C ALA A 388 12.35 24.20 -60.62
N VAL A 389 13.12 24.38 -61.70
CA VAL A 389 12.67 25.10 -62.89
C VAL A 389 11.52 24.37 -63.58
N CYS A 390 11.56 23.04 -63.70
CA CYS A 390 10.46 22.27 -64.27
C CYS A 390 9.16 22.42 -63.46
N ARG A 391 9.24 22.34 -62.13
CA ARG A 391 8.09 22.53 -61.22
C ARG A 391 7.55 23.96 -61.32
N TYR A 392 8.44 24.95 -61.34
CA TYR A 392 8.07 26.35 -61.53
C TYR A 392 7.37 26.57 -62.86
N PHE A 393 7.93 26.05 -63.96
CA PHE A 393 7.37 26.19 -65.30
C PHE A 393 5.98 25.55 -65.39
N TYR A 394 5.81 24.34 -64.87
CA TYR A 394 4.51 23.68 -64.81
C TYR A 394 3.47 24.52 -64.06
N SER A 395 3.81 24.99 -62.85
CA SER A 395 2.94 25.86 -62.06
C SER A 395 2.57 27.15 -62.80
N LYS A 396 3.56 27.77 -63.47
CA LYS A 396 3.34 29.02 -64.22
C LYS A 396 2.44 28.82 -65.43
N VAL A 397 2.59 27.71 -66.16
CA VAL A 397 1.71 27.37 -67.28
C VAL A 397 0.27 27.15 -66.79
N GLN A 398 0.07 26.43 -65.68
CA GLN A 398 -1.28 26.25 -65.12
C GLN A 398 -1.90 27.59 -64.70
N GLN A 399 -1.12 28.47 -64.06
CA GLN A 399 -1.58 29.82 -63.70
C GLN A 399 -2.01 30.62 -64.95
N ARG A 400 -1.18 30.64 -66.01
CA ARG A 400 -1.51 31.33 -67.25
C ARG A 400 -2.72 30.73 -67.97
N ARG A 401 -2.86 29.41 -67.93
CA ARG A 401 -4.05 28.74 -68.47
C ARG A 401 -5.30 29.15 -67.70
N GLN A 402 -5.24 29.19 -66.37
CA GLN A 402 -6.36 29.62 -65.53
C GLN A 402 -6.72 31.10 -65.77
N GLU A 403 -5.74 31.98 -65.92
CA GLU A 403 -5.96 33.39 -66.28
C GLU A 403 -6.65 33.52 -67.64
N LEU A 404 -6.24 32.72 -68.64
CA LEU A 404 -6.86 32.68 -69.97
C LEU A 404 -8.28 32.11 -69.95
N GLU A 405 -8.50 31.00 -69.24
CA GLU A 405 -9.83 30.40 -69.05
C GLU A 405 -10.79 31.38 -68.37
N GLN A 406 -10.32 32.12 -67.35
CA GLN A 406 -11.08 33.19 -66.71
C GLN A 406 -11.37 34.36 -67.67
N ALA A 407 -10.39 34.82 -68.45
CA ALA A 407 -10.55 35.91 -69.40
C ALA A 407 -11.47 35.57 -70.57
N LEU A 408 -11.49 34.30 -70.99
CA LEU A 408 -12.33 33.78 -72.07
C LEU A 408 -13.71 33.32 -71.59
N GLY A 409 -14.01 33.41 -70.28
CA GLY A 409 -15.30 33.04 -69.70
C GLY A 409 -15.60 31.54 -69.71
N ILE A 410 -14.60 30.70 -69.92
CA ILE A 410 -14.75 29.24 -69.97
C ILE A 410 -14.77 28.72 -68.52
N ARG A 411 -15.97 28.58 -67.95
CA ARG A 411 -16.14 27.84 -66.68
C ARG A 411 -16.14 26.35 -66.99
N ASN A 412 -15.07 25.65 -66.60
CA ASN A 412 -15.10 24.19 -66.53
C ASN A 412 -16.15 23.76 -65.51
N THR A 413 -17.19 23.06 -65.96
CA THR A 413 -18.09 22.24 -65.11
C THR A 413 -17.38 21.01 -64.61
#